data_AF-A0A2N9K6X7-F1
#
_entry.id   AF-A0A2N9K6X7-F1
#
_cell.length_a   1.000
_cell.length_b   1.000
_cell.length_c   1.000
_cell.angle_alpha   90.00
_cell.angle_beta   90.00
_cell.angle_gamma   90.00
#
_symmetry.space_group_name_H-M   'P 1'
#
loop_
_entity.id
_entity.type
_entity.pdbx_description
1 polymer ?
#
loop_
_entity_poly.entity_id
_entity_poly.type
_entity_poly.pdbx_seq_one_letter_code
_entity_poly.pdbx_strand_id
1 'polypeptide(L)'
;MRNILVYLTSILGFNAYSFDIQTNKKEIIYSAFDFDFSNAFRFAKLAKKHTYSLVNSNNFFVIGILINQNQLILLVPNFTIFNYLEKDLNLLFILSRLKLLCQLIYEIFSNEIAPKEDVYIGGIQSTKKHFHSMN
;
A
#
# COMPACT_ATOMS: atom_id res chain seq x y z
N MET A 1 -20.15 5.29 -4.47
CA MET A 1 -19.01 4.55 -3.87
C MET A 1 -17.70 5.34 -3.91
N ARG A 2 -17.27 5.93 -5.04
CA ARG A 2 -16.03 6.74 -5.12
C ARG A 2 -15.92 7.86 -4.08
N ASN A 3 -17.02 8.53 -3.74
CA ASN A 3 -17.04 9.56 -2.69
C ASN A 3 -16.73 9.02 -1.29
N ILE A 4 -17.27 7.85 -0.92
CA ILE A 4 -17.03 7.21 0.38
C ILE A 4 -15.54 6.90 0.55
N LEU A 5 -14.89 6.50 -0.54
CA LEU A 5 -13.46 6.26 -0.61
C LEU A 5 -12.64 7.51 -0.38
N VAL A 6 -12.96 8.62 -1.07
CA VAL A 6 -12.29 9.90 -0.85
C VAL A 6 -12.42 10.35 0.61
N TYR A 7 -13.60 10.18 1.21
CA TYR A 7 -13.82 10.48 2.63
C TYR A 7 -13.00 9.56 3.56
N LEU A 8 -13.02 8.24 3.34
CA LEU A 8 -12.24 7.28 4.11
C LEU A 8 -10.74 7.56 4.02
N THR A 9 -10.23 7.80 2.81
CA THR A 9 -8.81 8.05 2.58
C THR A 9 -8.38 9.39 3.18
N SER A 10 -9.24 10.40 3.11
CA SER A 10 -9.00 11.71 3.75
C SER A 10 -8.95 11.60 5.28
N ILE A 11 -9.95 10.96 5.89
CA ILE A 11 -10.04 10.78 7.36
C ILE A 11 -8.88 9.96 7.90
N LEU A 12 -8.51 8.89 7.19
CA LEU A 12 -7.45 7.99 7.62
C LEU A 12 -6.04 8.50 7.26
N GLY A 13 -5.93 9.62 6.54
CA GLY A 13 -4.64 10.20 6.14
C GLY A 13 -3.91 9.37 5.08
N PHE A 14 -4.61 8.81 4.09
CA PHE A 14 -4.03 8.07 2.98
C PHE A 14 -4.27 8.76 1.65
N ASN A 15 -3.33 8.60 0.74
CA ASN A 15 -3.51 8.74 -0.70
C ASN A 15 -3.95 7.39 -1.26
N ALA A 16 -4.79 7.41 -2.27
CA ALA A 16 -5.33 6.20 -2.88
C ALA A 16 -5.24 6.26 -4.41
N TYR A 17 -4.78 5.14 -4.96
CA TYR A 17 -4.55 4.98 -6.39
C TYR A 17 -5.11 3.64 -6.84
N SER A 18 -5.73 3.62 -8.01
CA SER A 18 -6.06 2.39 -8.72
C SER A 18 -5.01 2.14 -9.79
N PHE A 19 -4.55 0.90 -9.88
CA PHE A 19 -3.54 0.47 -10.82
C PHE A 19 -4.04 -0.75 -11.58
N ASP A 20 -4.15 -0.60 -12.90
CA ASP A 20 -4.49 -1.69 -13.81
C ASP A 20 -3.20 -2.45 -14.18
N ILE A 21 -3.12 -3.70 -13.75
CA ILE A 21 -1.95 -4.57 -13.91
C ILE A 21 -1.70 -4.94 -15.37
N GLN A 22 -2.75 -5.03 -16.19
CA GLN A 22 -2.65 -5.45 -17.58
C GLN A 22 -2.16 -4.30 -18.47
N THR A 23 -2.72 -3.10 -18.27
CA THR A 23 -2.45 -1.91 -19.09
C THR A 23 -1.38 -1.00 -18.48
N ASN A 24 -0.91 -1.29 -17.26
CA ASN A 24 0.03 -0.47 -16.50
C ASN A 24 -0.49 0.98 -16.29
N LYS A 25 -1.82 1.15 -16.29
CA LYS A 25 -2.47 2.45 -16.17
C LYS A 25 -2.74 2.77 -14.69
N LYS A 26 -2.38 3.99 -14.29
CA LYS A 26 -2.69 4.55 -12.98
C LYS A 26 -3.89 5.49 -13.05
N GLU A 27 -4.80 5.36 -12.10
CA GLU A 27 -5.85 6.33 -11.82
C GLU A 27 -5.73 6.85 -10.39
N ILE A 28 -5.87 8.16 -10.20
CA ILE A 28 -5.87 8.78 -8.88
C ILE A 28 -7.30 8.74 -8.34
N ILE A 29 -7.47 8.13 -7.17
CA ILE A 29 -8.75 8.14 -6.44
C ILE A 29 -8.78 9.37 -5.53
N TYR A 30 -7.72 9.55 -4.75
CA TYR A 30 -7.49 10.72 -3.91
C TYR A 30 -5.99 10.89 -3.70
N SER A 31 -5.50 12.13 -3.78
CA SER A 31 -4.11 12.41 -3.46
C SER A 31 -3.92 13.81 -2.90
N ALA A 32 -3.15 13.90 -1.83
CA ALA A 32 -2.61 15.11 -1.24
C ALA A 32 -1.14 15.37 -1.67
N PHE A 33 -0.47 14.39 -2.32
CA PHE A 33 0.89 14.55 -2.85
C PHE A 33 1.17 13.59 -4.02
N ASP A 34 2.09 13.95 -4.92
CA ASP A 34 2.47 13.05 -6.00
C ASP A 34 3.34 11.89 -5.52
N PHE A 35 2.78 10.67 -5.53
CA PHE A 35 3.54 9.46 -5.26
C PHE A 35 4.22 8.93 -6.55
N ASP A 36 5.52 8.64 -6.46
CA ASP A 36 6.27 8.05 -7.56
C ASP A 36 5.95 6.55 -7.73
N PHE A 37 5.35 6.22 -8.87
CA PHE A 37 4.97 4.87 -9.26
C PHE A 37 5.99 4.20 -10.19
N SER A 38 7.22 4.70 -10.28
CA SER A 38 8.33 4.06 -11.02
C SER A 38 8.48 2.56 -10.69
N ASN A 39 8.15 2.16 -9.46
CA ASN A 39 8.20 0.78 -8.99
C ASN A 39 6.84 0.02 -9.05
N ALA A 40 5.87 0.48 -9.83
CA ALA A 40 4.51 -0.11 -9.90
C ALA A 40 4.50 -1.61 -10.21
N PHE A 41 5.40 -2.05 -11.09
CA PHE A 41 5.55 -3.47 -11.45
C PHE A 41 5.87 -4.37 -10.24
N ARG A 42 6.62 -3.85 -9.24
CA ARG A 42 6.92 -4.60 -8.01
C ARG A 42 5.65 -4.86 -7.20
N PHE A 43 4.77 -3.87 -7.08
CA PHE A 43 3.49 -4.04 -6.39
C PHE A 43 2.59 -5.02 -7.13
N ALA A 44 2.51 -4.94 -8.46
CA ALA A 44 1.76 -5.89 -9.27
C ALA A 44 2.26 -7.34 -9.12
N LYS A 45 3.58 -7.55 -9.10
CA LYS A 45 4.19 -8.88 -8.90
C LYS A 45 3.87 -9.47 -7.52
N LEU A 46 3.82 -8.64 -6.48
CA LEU A 46 3.44 -9.06 -5.13
C LEU A 46 1.95 -9.36 -5.04
N ALA A 47 1.12 -8.50 -5.64
CA ALA A 47 -0.33 -8.65 -5.66
C ALA A 47 -0.78 -9.99 -6.27
N LYS A 48 -0.08 -10.45 -7.32
CA LYS A 48 -0.32 -11.78 -7.93
C LYS A 48 -0.07 -12.97 -6.99
N LYS A 49 0.62 -12.77 -5.87
CA LYS A 49 0.94 -13.81 -4.88
C LYS A 49 0.19 -13.64 -3.57
N HIS A 50 -0.16 -12.40 -3.23
CA HIS A 50 -0.73 -12.03 -1.96
C HIS A 50 -1.81 -10.98 -2.22
N THR A 51 -3.06 -11.26 -1.84
CA THR A 51 -4.17 -10.32 -2.03
C THR A 51 -3.90 -9.02 -1.27
N TYR A 52 -3.33 -9.12 -0.07
CA TYR A 52 -2.97 -7.97 0.76
C TYR A 52 -1.47 -7.91 0.99
N SER A 53 -0.89 -6.73 0.85
CA SER A 53 0.53 -6.51 1.08
C SER A 53 0.82 -5.15 1.72
N LEU A 54 1.85 -5.11 2.58
CA LEU A 54 2.47 -3.90 3.07
C LEU A 54 3.93 -3.91 2.63
N VAL A 55 4.35 -2.89 1.89
CA VAL A 55 5.68 -2.84 1.27
C VAL A 55 6.32 -1.51 1.54
N ASN A 56 7.58 -1.51 1.96
CA ASN A 56 8.38 -0.29 1.98
C ASN A 56 8.83 0.07 0.55
N SER A 57 8.48 1.27 0.11
CA SER A 57 8.93 1.85 -1.15
C SER A 57 9.54 3.23 -0.90
N ASN A 58 10.87 3.28 -1.00
CA ASN A 58 11.69 4.46 -0.74
C ASN A 58 11.47 5.01 0.68
N ASN A 59 10.62 6.04 0.77
CA ASN A 59 10.38 6.83 1.98
C ASN A 59 8.96 6.63 2.52
N PHE A 60 8.18 5.70 1.96
CA PHE A 60 6.79 5.45 2.31
C PHE A 60 6.51 3.97 2.49
N PHE A 61 5.51 3.68 3.32
CA PHE A 61 4.82 2.40 3.29
C PHE A 61 3.71 2.44 2.26
N VAL A 62 3.58 1.37 1.49
CA VAL A 62 2.52 1.21 0.50
C VAL A 62 1.73 -0.04 0.86
N ILE A 63 0.43 0.12 1.02
CA ILE A 63 -0.51 -0.98 1.21
C ILE A 63 -1.07 -1.33 -0.15
N GLY A 64 -0.84 -2.55 -0.62
CA GLY A 64 -1.39 -3.08 -1.87
C GLY A 64 -2.52 -4.06 -1.60
N ILE A 65 -3.64 -3.87 -2.31
CA ILE A 65 -4.86 -4.66 -2.18
C ILE A 65 -5.29 -5.09 -3.59
N LEU A 66 -5.12 -6.36 -3.92
CA LEU A 66 -5.60 -6.93 -5.18
C LEU A 66 -7.12 -7.10 -5.09
N ILE A 67 -7.88 -6.32 -5.85
CA ILE A 67 -9.34 -6.37 -5.86
C ILE A 67 -9.84 -7.46 -6.80
N ASN A 68 -9.17 -7.60 -7.94
CA ASN A 68 -9.40 -8.65 -8.92
C ASN A 68 -8.09 -8.91 -9.69
N GLN A 69 -8.09 -9.88 -10.60
CA GLN A 69 -6.88 -10.31 -11.33
C GLN A 69 -6.12 -9.19 -12.04
N ASN A 70 -6.79 -8.09 -12.39
CA ASN A 70 -6.24 -6.99 -13.16
C ASN A 70 -6.16 -5.67 -12.38
N GLN A 71 -6.79 -5.56 -11.21
CA GLN A 71 -6.91 -4.28 -10.51
C GLN A 71 -6.31 -4.35 -9.10
N LEU A 72 -5.35 -3.45 -8.88
CA LEU A 72 -4.66 -3.26 -7.61
C LEU A 72 -4.99 -1.88 -7.06
N ILE A 73 -5.43 -1.82 -5.80
CA ILE A 73 -5.56 -0.57 -5.05
C ILE A 73 -4.31 -0.38 -4.22
N LEU A 74 -3.77 0.83 -4.27
CA LEU A 74 -2.57 1.24 -3.55
C LEU A 74 -2.93 2.36 -2.60
N LEU A 75 -2.75 2.13 -1.31
CA LEU A 75 -2.89 3.14 -0.27
C LEU A 75 -1.51 3.55 0.22
N VAL A 76 -1.26 4.85 0.25
CA VAL A 76 0.01 5.44 0.71
C VAL A 76 -0.30 6.43 1.82
N PRO A 77 0.13 6.19 3.07
CA PRO A 77 -0.06 7.16 4.14
C PRO A 77 0.50 8.53 3.74
N ASN A 78 -0.14 9.60 4.21
CA ASN A 78 0.24 10.99 3.94
C ASN A 78 1.54 11.43 4.65
N PHE A 79 2.37 10.47 5.09
CA PHE A 79 3.53 10.72 5.91
C PHE A 79 4.70 9.80 5.52
N THR A 80 5.92 10.33 5.60
CA THR A 80 7.17 9.62 5.26
C THR A 80 7.72 8.77 6.42
N ILE A 81 8.75 7.93 6.20
CA ILE A 81 9.32 7.06 7.24
C ILE A 81 10.20 7.83 8.27
N PHE A 82 10.63 9.07 8.00
CA PHE A 82 11.71 9.73 8.75
C PHE A 82 11.33 10.59 9.99
N ASN A 83 10.07 10.66 10.43
CA ASN A 83 9.71 11.44 11.64
C ASN A 83 9.42 10.51 12.83
N TYR A 84 10.21 10.57 13.90
CA TYR A 84 10.50 9.41 14.76
C TYR A 84 9.59 9.14 15.98
N LEU A 85 8.70 10.03 16.43
CA LEU A 85 7.97 9.81 17.71
C LEU A 85 6.44 9.70 17.57
N GLU A 86 5.79 10.67 16.94
CA GLU A 86 4.34 10.60 16.67
C GLU A 86 3.97 9.49 15.65
N LYS A 87 4.93 9.03 14.83
CA LYS A 87 4.70 8.00 13.81
C LYS A 87 4.77 6.58 14.32
N ASP A 88 5.49 6.27 15.38
CA ASP A 88 5.51 4.90 15.90
C ASP A 88 4.12 4.49 16.37
N LEU A 89 3.38 5.41 17.00
CA LEU A 89 1.98 5.21 17.38
C LEU A 89 1.06 5.09 16.16
N ASN A 90 1.21 5.94 15.15
CA ASN A 90 0.40 5.89 13.94
C ASN A 90 0.68 4.63 13.09
N LEU A 91 1.94 4.22 13.00
CA LEU A 91 2.34 2.99 12.31
C LEU A 91 1.82 1.77 13.07
N LEU A 92 1.97 1.72 14.40
CA LEU A 92 1.41 0.66 15.23
C LEU A 92 -0.12 0.60 15.11
N PHE A 93 -0.78 1.76 15.07
CA PHE A 93 -2.23 1.84 14.84
C PHE A 93 -2.62 1.28 13.48
N ILE A 94 -1.94 1.69 12.40
CA ILE A 94 -2.16 1.15 11.05
C ILE A 94 -1.91 -0.36 11.03
N LEU A 95 -0.79 -0.83 11.57
CA LEU A 95 -0.43 -2.25 11.63
C LEU A 95 -1.46 -3.08 12.40
N SER A 96 -1.94 -2.57 13.55
CA SER A 96 -2.93 -3.25 14.39
C SER A 96 -4.28 -3.46 13.69
N ARG A 97 -4.62 -2.62 12.71
CA ARG A 97 -5.90 -2.67 11.97
C ARG A 97 -5.73 -2.91 10.48
N LEU A 98 -4.51 -3.24 10.03
CA LEU A 98 -4.15 -3.29 8.62
C LEU A 98 -5.01 -4.30 7.86
N LYS A 99 -5.22 -5.48 8.44
CA LYS A 99 -6.07 -6.52 7.85
C LYS A 99 -7.50 -6.03 7.65
N LEU A 100 -8.09 -5.42 8.68
CA LEU A 100 -9.45 -4.86 8.60
C LEU A 100 -9.56 -3.74 7.56
N LEU A 101 -8.56 -2.87 7.49
CA LEU A 101 -8.49 -1.83 6.46
C LEU A 101 -8.46 -2.43 5.06
N CYS A 102 -7.60 -3.42 4.82
CA CYS A 102 -7.51 -4.12 3.54
C CYS A 102 -8.84 -4.78 3.14
N GLN A 103 -9.48 -5.47 4.09
CA GLN A 103 -10.76 -6.15 3.87
C GLN A 103 -11.88 -5.16 3.55
N LEU A 104 -11.97 -4.06 4.30
CA LEU A 104 -12.97 -3.01 4.07
C LEU A 104 -12.81 -2.41 2.66
N ILE A 105 -11.57 -2.08 2.28
CA ILE A 105 -11.30 -1.49 0.96
C ILE A 105 -11.56 -2.52 -0.14
N TYR A 106 -11.22 -3.79 0.09
CA TYR A 106 -11.56 -4.87 -0.83
C TYR A 106 -13.06 -4.91 -1.10
N GLU A 107 -13.87 -5.05 -0.05
CA GLU A 107 -15.34 -5.16 -0.12
C GLU A 107 -15.96 -3.94 -0.81
N ILE A 108 -15.47 -2.73 -0.54
CA ILE A 108 -15.96 -1.50 -1.18
C ILE A 108 -15.68 -1.48 -2.70
N PHE A 109 -14.56 -2.06 -3.15
CA PHE A 109 -14.15 -2.01 -4.56
C PHE A 109 -14.61 -3.20 -5.38
N SER A 110 -14.61 -4.41 -4.83
CA SER A 110 -15.05 -5.62 -5.52
C SER A 110 -16.57 -5.82 -5.44
N ASN A 111 -17.23 -5.26 -4.41
CA ASN A 111 -18.58 -5.66 -3.98
C ASN A 111 -18.67 -7.15 -3.62
N GLU A 112 -17.56 -7.76 -3.23
CA GLU A 112 -17.47 -9.17 -2.82
C GLU A 112 -16.92 -9.27 -1.39
N ILE A 113 -17.22 -10.38 -0.71
CA ILE A 113 -16.71 -10.64 0.64
C ILE A 113 -15.18 -10.74 0.59
N ALA A 114 -14.50 -10.03 1.48
CA ALA A 114 -13.05 -10.00 1.49
C ALA A 114 -12.43 -11.38 1.81
N PRO A 115 -11.37 -11.78 1.08
CA PRO A 115 -10.55 -12.93 1.46
C PRO A 115 -10.05 -12.83 2.90
N LYS A 116 -10.00 -13.98 3.60
CA LYS A 116 -9.52 -14.08 5.00
C LYS A 116 -8.00 -14.19 5.12
N GLU A 117 -7.28 -13.97 4.02
CA GLU A 117 -5.82 -14.02 3.94
C GLU A 117 -5.14 -13.04 4.91
N ASP A 118 -3.93 -13.39 5.34
CA ASP A 118 -3.10 -12.50 6.13
C ASP A 118 -2.37 -11.48 5.26
N VAL A 119 -2.03 -10.35 5.86
CA VAL A 119 -1.32 -9.29 5.15
C VAL A 119 0.15 -9.68 5.01
N TYR A 120 0.61 -9.83 3.78
CA TYR A 120 2.02 -10.06 3.50
C TYR A 120 2.83 -8.81 3.85
N ILE A 121 3.88 -8.97 4.65
CA ILE A 121 4.80 -7.87 5.00
C ILE A 121 6.08 -8.02 4.17
N GLY A 122 6.20 -7.16 3.15
CA GLY A 122 7.36 -7.08 2.28
C GLY A 122 8.50 -6.34 2.94
N GLY A 123 9.60 -7.07 3.18
CA GLY A 123 10.74 -6.62 3.97
C GLY A 123 11.35 -5.28 3.57
N ILE A 124 11.55 -4.47 4.60
CA ILE A 124 12.64 -3.51 4.81
C ILE A 124 13.95 -4.31 4.68
N GLN A 125 14.34 -4.74 3.48
CA GLN A 125 15.69 -5.21 3.26
C GLN A 125 16.57 -3.97 3.17
N SER A 126 17.10 -3.58 4.34
CA SER A 126 18.37 -2.86 4.40
C SER A 126 19.29 -3.53 3.39
N THR A 127 19.64 -2.82 2.33
CA THR A 127 20.81 -3.15 1.53
C THR A 127 21.97 -3.13 2.52
N LYS A 128 22.36 -4.30 3.04
CA LYS A 128 23.70 -4.49 3.58
C LYS A 128 24.63 -4.13 2.43
N LYS A 129 25.15 -2.90 2.44
CA LYS A 129 26.35 -2.54 1.70
C LYS A 129 27.39 -3.56 2.15
N HIS A 130 27.71 -4.52 1.29
CA HIS A 130 28.93 -5.28 1.40
C HIS A 130 30.06 -4.25 1.35
N PHE A 131 30.57 -3.84 2.51
CA PHE A 131 31.92 -3.33 2.60
C PHE A 131 32.81 -4.54 2.30
N HIS A 132 33.25 -4.65 1.05
CA HIS A 132 34.48 -5.36 0.77
C HIS A 132 35.59 -4.59 1.51
N SER A 133 36.03 -5.12 2.64
CA SER A 133 37.35 -4.80 3.16
C SER A 133 38.35 -5.28 2.11
N MET A 134 38.94 -4.32 1.39
CA MET A 134 40.27 -4.54 0.83
C MET A 134 41.22 -4.71 2.01
N ASN A 135 41.82 -5.88 2.09
CA ASN A 135 43.20 -6.13 2.54
C ASN A 135 43.65 -7.43 1.88
#